data_AF-A0A7Y5L3B5-F1
#
_entry.id   AF-A0A7Y5L3B5-F1
#
_cell.length_a   1.000
_cell.length_b   1.000
_cell.length_c   1.000
_cell.angle_alpha   90.00
_cell.angle_beta   90.00
_cell.angle_gamma   90.00
#
_symmetry.space_group_name_H-M   'P 1'
#
loop_
_entity.id
_entity.type
_entity.pdbx_description
1 polymer ?
#
loop_
_entity_poly.entity_id
_entity_poly.type
_entity_poly.pdbx_seq_one_letter_code
_entity_poly.pdbx_strand_id
1 'polypeptide(L)'
;MKQIKAKIDNPLSELISDEVYELLSEHGLVDEKAVRDYQIRKKFKQLRANKISAGDAIDSIREEYPYLQFDTIRKIVYQINK
;
A
#
# COMPACT_ATOMS: atom_id res chain seq x y z
N MET A 1 14.81 -31.15 -1.03
CA MET A 1 13.36 -30.94 -0.80
C MET A 1 13.00 -29.60 -1.42
N LYS A 2 12.16 -29.56 -2.46
CA LYS A 2 11.66 -28.28 -3.00
C LYS A 2 10.65 -27.74 -1.99
N GLN A 3 11.02 -26.71 -1.22
CA GLN A 3 10.07 -26.02 -0.36
C GLN A 3 9.01 -25.41 -1.28
N ILE A 4 7.76 -25.79 -1.07
CA ILE A 4 6.62 -25.10 -1.67
C ILE A 4 6.50 -23.80 -0.87
N LYS A 5 7.20 -22.74 -1.31
CA LYS A 5 6.99 -21.40 -0.77
C LYS A 5 5.55 -21.01 -1.11
N ALA A 6 4.75 -20.73 -0.09
CA ALA A 6 3.48 -20.05 -0.28
C ALA A 6 3.76 -18.76 -1.08
N LYS A 7 2.88 -18.43 -2.02
CA LYS A 7 3.03 -17.23 -2.84
C LYS A 7 2.96 -16.03 -1.88
N ILE A 8 4.09 -15.40 -1.58
CA ILE A 8 4.14 -14.22 -0.71
C ILE A 8 3.44 -13.10 -1.45
N ASP A 9 2.44 -12.49 -0.82
CA ASP A 9 1.86 -11.26 -1.33
C ASP A 9 2.76 -10.10 -0.88
N ASN A 10 3.77 -9.80 -1.70
CA ASN A 10 4.73 -8.74 -1.44
C ASN A 10 4.14 -7.38 -1.85
N PRO A 11 3.75 -6.53 -0.87
CA PRO A 11 3.13 -5.24 -1.13
C PRO A 11 4.09 -4.22 -1.75
N LEU A 12 5.40 -4.52 -1.74
CA LEU A 12 6.49 -3.71 -2.28
C LEU A 12 7.18 -4.38 -3.48
N SER A 13 6.51 -5.31 -4.17
CA SER A 13 7.07 -6.07 -5.31
C SER A 13 7.56 -5.23 -6.49
N GLU A 14 7.13 -3.96 -6.60
CA GLU A 14 7.66 -3.01 -7.59
C GLU A 14 9.00 -2.37 -7.18
N LEU A 15 9.39 -2.50 -5.91
CA LEU A 15 10.59 -1.88 -5.34
C LEU A 15 11.65 -2.92 -4.95
N ILE A 16 11.22 -4.05 -4.40
CA ILE A 16 12.09 -5.11 -3.87
C ILE A 16 11.54 -6.49 -4.19
N SER A 17 12.43 -7.47 -4.33
CA SER A 17 12.03 -8.87 -4.53
C SER A 17 11.34 -9.45 -3.29
N ASP A 18 10.58 -10.52 -3.49
CA ASP A 18 9.90 -11.23 -2.40
C ASP A 18 10.89 -11.72 -1.34
N GLU A 19 12.07 -12.17 -1.77
CA GLU A 19 13.15 -12.62 -0.88
C GLU A 19 13.66 -11.48 0.02
N VAL A 20 13.80 -10.27 -0.53
CA VAL A 20 14.23 -9.10 0.26
C VAL A 20 13.11 -8.65 1.20
N TYR A 21 11.86 -8.67 0.73
CA TYR A 21 10.71 -8.33 1.58
C TYR A 21 10.59 -9.29 2.76
N GLU A 22 10.66 -10.61 2.52
CA GLU A 22 10.65 -11.63 3.58
C GLU A 22 11.76 -11.38 4.61
N LEU A 23 12.99 -11.18 4.16
CA LEU A 23 14.13 -10.94 5.05
C LEU A 23 13.91 -9.69 5.92
N LEU A 24 13.46 -8.58 5.33
CA LEU A 24 13.21 -7.35 6.08
C LEU A 24 12.05 -7.53 7.07
N SER A 25 10.99 -8.24 6.68
CA SER A 25 9.84 -8.52 7.54
C SER A 25 10.19 -9.44 8.71
N GLU A 26 10.97 -10.50 8.49
CA GLU A 26 11.43 -11.41 9.55
C GLU A 26 12.28 -10.69 10.61
N HIS A 27 13.04 -9.68 10.21
CA HIS A 27 13.84 -8.85 11.10
C HIS A 27 13.10 -7.65 11.69
N GLY A 28 11.80 -7.47 11.40
CA GLY A 28 11.02 -6.34 11.89
C GLY A 28 11.48 -4.98 11.36
N LEU A 29 12.12 -4.95 10.19
CA LEU A 29 12.65 -3.74 9.54
C LEU A 29 11.61 -3.05 8.63
N VAL A 30 10.43 -3.64 8.49
CA VAL A 30 9.34 -3.11 7.67
C VAL A 30 8.33 -2.40 8.56
N ASP A 31 8.13 -1.09 8.34
CA ASP A 31 7.05 -0.33 8.96
C ASP A 31 5.73 -0.61 8.22
N GLU A 32 4.85 -1.42 8.81
CA GLU A 32 3.55 -1.79 8.26
C GLU A 32 2.69 -0.57 7.91
N LYS A 33 2.75 0.50 8.74
CA LYS A 33 2.01 1.73 8.49
C LYS A 33 2.54 2.42 7.23
N ALA A 34 3.87 2.50 7.08
CA ALA A 34 4.49 3.09 5.91
C ALA A 34 4.17 2.30 4.63
N VAL A 35 4.16 0.97 4.70
CA VAL A 35 3.79 0.07 3.59
C VAL A 35 2.33 0.28 3.19
N ARG A 36 1.40 0.29 4.15
CA ARG A 36 -0.01 0.59 3.90
C ARG A 36 -0.17 1.96 3.23
N ASP A 37 0.48 2.98 3.77
CA ASP A 37 0.38 4.35 3.23
C ASP A 37 0.94 4.42 1.79
N TYR A 38 1.97 3.63 1.47
CA TYR A 38 2.48 3.47 0.11
C TYR A 38 1.44 2.81 -0.82
N GLN A 39 0.81 1.71 -0.40
CA GLN A 39 -0.24 1.04 -1.17
C GLN A 39 -1.43 1.98 -1.44
N ILE A 40 -1.88 2.73 -0.43
CA ILE A 40 -2.94 3.74 -0.57
C ILE A 40 -2.56 4.80 -1.61
N ARG A 41 -1.33 5.34 -1.55
CA ARG A 41 -0.84 6.30 -2.55
C ARG A 41 -0.81 5.71 -3.95
N LYS A 42 -0.37 4.45 -4.09
CA LYS A 42 -0.32 3.75 -5.38
C LYS A 42 -1.72 3.57 -5.96
N LYS A 43 -2.67 3.06 -5.16
CA LYS A 43 -4.07 2.89 -5.58
C LYS A 43 -4.71 4.22 -5.97
N PHE A 44 -4.51 5.27 -5.18
CA PHE A 44 -5.01 6.61 -5.49
C PHE A 44 -4.48 7.11 -6.85
N LYS A 45 -3.18 6.98 -7.11
CA LYS A 45 -2.59 7.35 -8.40
C LYS A 45 -3.22 6.58 -9.56
N GLN A 46 -3.46 5.28 -9.41
CA GLN A 46 -4.13 4.44 -10.42
C GLN A 46 -5.57 4.91 -10.69
N LEU A 47 -6.36 5.16 -9.63
CA LEU A 47 -7.73 5.65 -9.77
C LEU A 47 -7.78 7.02 -10.48
N ARG A 48 -6.85 7.91 -10.14
CA ARG A 48 -6.72 9.23 -10.79
C ARG A 48 -6.31 9.11 -12.26
N ALA A 49 -5.44 8.17 -12.61
CA ALA A 49 -5.08 7.88 -14.00
C ALA A 49 -6.29 7.38 -14.82
N ASN A 50 -7.22 6.67 -14.16
CA ASN A 50 -8.49 6.22 -14.73
C ASN A 50 -9.58 7.31 -14.73
N LYS A 51 -9.22 8.58 -14.50
CA LYS A 51 -10.11 9.76 -14.51
C LYS A 51 -11.20 9.76 -13.42
N ILE A 52 -11.08 8.94 -12.38
CA ILE A 52 -11.98 8.96 -11.22
C ILE A 52 -11.73 10.26 -10.43
N SER A 53 -12.79 10.91 -9.93
CA SER A 53 -12.68 12.14 -9.15
C SER A 53 -11.87 11.91 -7.86
N ALA A 54 -11.29 12.96 -7.28
CA ALA A 54 -10.46 12.79 -6.09
C ALA A 54 -11.28 12.33 -4.88
N GLY A 55 -12.52 12.82 -4.74
CA GLY A 55 -13.45 12.39 -3.69
C GLY A 55 -13.81 10.92 -3.85
N ASP A 56 -14.29 10.53 -5.03
CA ASP A 56 -14.69 9.15 -5.31
C ASP A 56 -13.50 8.17 -5.18
N ALA A 57 -12.30 8.60 -5.56
CA ALA A 57 -11.10 7.77 -5.39
C ALA A 57 -10.77 7.55 -3.91
N ILE A 58 -10.94 8.57 -3.06
CA ILE A 58 -10.75 8.43 -1.61
C ILE A 58 -11.84 7.53 -1.00
N ASP A 59 -13.10 7.69 -1.41
CA ASP A 59 -14.18 6.84 -0.95
C ASP A 59 -13.98 5.36 -1.37
N SER A 60 -13.54 5.11 -2.61
CA SER A 60 -13.20 3.75 -3.07
C SER A 60 -12.06 3.13 -2.27
N ILE A 61 -11.02 3.90 -1.92
CA ILE A 61 -9.94 3.40 -1.05
C ILE A 61 -10.49 3.14 0.37
N ARG A 62 -11.42 3.94 0.86
CA ARG A 62 -12.03 3.73 2.18
C ARG A 62 -12.81 2.41 2.26
N GLU A 63 -13.38 1.94 1.16
CA GLU A 63 -14.01 0.61 1.11
C GLU A 63 -13.00 -0.52 1.37
N GLU A 64 -11.75 -0.37 0.89
CA GLU A 64 -10.65 -1.32 1.14
C GLU A 64 -10.02 -1.15 2.54
N TYR A 65 -10.10 0.05 3.11
CA TYR A 65 -9.59 0.37 4.45
C TYR A 65 -10.68 1.02 5.35
N PRO A 66 -11.73 0.26 5.77
CA PRO A 66 -12.90 0.85 6.46
C PRO A 66 -12.58 1.50 7.80
N TYR A 67 -11.45 1.12 8.41
CA TYR A 67 -10.96 1.66 9.67
C TYR A 67 -10.32 3.06 9.52
N LEU A 68 -10.02 3.50 8.29
CA LEU A 68 -9.48 4.83 8.02
C LEU A 68 -10.60 5.82 7.72
N GLN A 69 -10.52 6.99 8.34
CA GLN A 69 -11.43 8.10 8.03
C GLN A 69 -11.07 8.72 6.68
N PHE A 70 -12.06 9.33 6.01
CA PHE A 70 -11.85 10.03 4.73
C PHE A 70 -10.70 11.05 4.81
N ASP A 71 -10.67 11.86 5.88
CA ASP A 71 -9.60 12.86 6.09
C ASP A 71 -8.22 12.22 6.30
N THR A 72 -8.17 11.02 6.92
CA THR A 72 -6.93 10.26 7.09
C THR A 72 -6.40 9.80 5.74
N ILE A 73 -7.24 9.23 4.88
CA ILE A 73 -6.84 8.81 3.53
C ILE A 73 -6.41 10.03 2.72
N ARG A 74 -7.18 11.13 2.78
CA ARG A 74 -6.83 12.42 2.15
C ARG A 74 -5.42 12.87 2.57
N LYS A 75 -5.11 12.83 3.86
CA LYS A 75 -3.77 13.14 4.37
C LYS A 75 -2.71 12.20 3.80
N ILE A 76 -2.94 10.89 3.78
CA ILE A 76 -1.99 9.91 3.24
C ILE A 76 -1.68 10.17 1.75
N VAL A 77 -2.69 10.49 0.94
CA VAL A 77 -2.53 10.65 -0.52
C VAL A 77 -1.94 12.01 -0.92
N TYR A 78 -2.12 13.05 -0.10
CA TYR A 78 -1.63 14.41 -0.38
C TYR A 78 -0.41 14.82 0.46
N GLN A 79 -0.18 14.25 1.64
CA GLN A 79 1.06 14.45 2.38
C GLN A 79 2.14 13.53 1.82
N ILE A 80 2.90 14.09 0.88
CA ILE A 80 4.26 13.64 0.61
C ILE A 80 5.04 14.00 1.88
N ASN A 81 5.44 13.02 2.68
CA ASN A 81 6.46 13.27 3.71
C ASN A 81 7.64 13.97 2.99
N LYS A 82 7.92 15.20 3.41
CA LYS A 82 9.12 15.94 3.04
C LYS A 82 10.34 15.21 3.57
#